data_AF-A0AAW0Y5M7-F1
#
_entry.id   AF-A0AAW0Y5M7-F1
#
_cell.length_a   1.000
_cell.length_b   1.000
_cell.length_c   1.000
_cell.angle_alpha   90.00
_cell.angle_beta   90.00
_cell.angle_gamma   90.00
#
_symmetry.space_group_name_H-M   'P 1'
#
loop_
_entity.id
_entity.type
_entity.pdbx_description
1 polymer ?
#
loop_
_entity_poly.entity_id
_entity_poly.type
_entity_poly.pdbx_seq_one_letter_code
_entity_poly.pdbx_strand_id
1 'polypeptide(L)'
;MPHHQWMVGMPVFIVGLTVMARQQHRMKHPVMWPNPIYLGAYGGGLLSTLVCYFVGIEAHRHEPIIVSLIMWSTALCHIIIFYKLVTGDPGVVRAEGPLQEVLRGVGEGVVRGYCSECQLASPPFSHHCRLCVECHHQMDHHCLFLNTCIAANNHWHFVIFIMSNMVLMVGFLEAAYRITIPKAAQGDWVDMLLAHLWYLMDENMWTLLMIICNGASLIWAINLLNNQFQVIGSQQTTLCRLKLGNPLTKPTHREKVKNFWSFLVRGRVPLSSQTHYFSQV
;
A
#
# COMPACT_ATOMS: atom_id res chain seq x y z
N MET A 1 26.23 -20.50 17.04
CA MET A 1 25.45 -20.59 18.30
C MET A 1 24.12 -19.84 18.10
N PRO A 2 22.96 -20.52 18.00
CA PRO A 2 21.69 -19.90 17.62
C PRO A 2 20.74 -19.61 18.81
N HIS A 3 21.25 -19.30 20.01
CA HIS A 3 20.40 -19.26 21.22
C HIS A 3 19.57 -17.98 21.42
N HIS A 4 19.66 -16.99 20.52
CA HIS A 4 19.02 -15.69 20.69
C HIS A 4 18.23 -15.19 19.47
N GLN A 5 17.83 -16.08 18.55
CA GLN A 5 17.02 -15.69 17.39
C GLN A 5 15.66 -15.06 17.78
N TRP A 6 15.14 -15.38 18.97
CA TRP A 6 13.93 -14.75 19.51
C TRP A 6 14.11 -13.26 19.85
N MET A 7 15.33 -12.80 20.14
CA MET A 7 15.58 -11.39 20.49
C MET A 7 15.39 -10.45 19.29
N VAL A 8 15.61 -10.93 18.07
CA VAL A 8 15.29 -10.17 16.84
C VAL A 8 13.78 -10.08 16.63
N GLY A 9 13.04 -11.10 17.06
CA GLY A 9 11.58 -11.14 16.97
C GLY A 9 10.86 -10.25 18.00
N MET A 10 11.45 -10.01 19.17
CA MET A 10 10.83 -9.22 20.26
C MET A 10 10.51 -7.76 19.86
N PRO A 11 11.44 -6.98 19.28
CA PRO A 11 11.13 -5.64 18.79
C PRO A 11 10.06 -5.64 17.70
N VAL A 12 10.12 -6.58 16.76
CA VAL A 12 9.10 -6.76 15.70
C VAL A 12 7.74 -7.07 16.31
N PHE A 13 7.70 -7.93 17.33
CA PHE A 13 6.49 -8.31 18.03
C PHE A 13 5.88 -7.14 18.80
N ILE A 14 6.68 -6.37 19.54
CA ILE A 14 6.22 -5.18 20.28
C ILE A 14 5.71 -4.09 19.32
N VAL A 15 6.41 -3.86 18.21
CA VAL A 15 5.94 -2.93 17.16
C VAL A 15 4.65 -3.46 16.54
N GLY A 16 4.57 -4.76 16.25
CA GLY A 16 3.37 -5.42 15.75
C GLY A 16 2.17 -5.25 16.68
N LEU A 17 2.36 -5.46 17.98
CA LEU A 17 1.33 -5.23 19.00
C LEU A 17 0.92 -3.76 19.09
N THR A 18 1.88 -2.83 19.01
CA THR A 18 1.60 -1.39 19.05
C THR A 18 0.79 -0.94 17.83
N VAL A 19 1.14 -1.47 16.65
CA VAL A 19 0.39 -1.24 15.42
C VAL A 19 -1.02 -1.81 15.59
N MET A 20 -1.16 -3.08 15.94
CA MET A 20 -2.46 -3.73 16.15
C MET A 20 -3.34 -3.01 17.16
N ALA A 21 -2.78 -2.56 18.28
CA ALA A 21 -3.51 -1.85 19.33
C ALA A 21 -4.05 -0.49 18.90
N ARG A 22 -3.38 0.18 17.94
CA ARG A 22 -3.83 1.47 17.38
C ARG A 22 -4.82 1.32 16.24
N GLN A 23 -5.04 0.12 15.74
CA GLN A 23 -5.88 -0.10 14.57
C GLN A 23 -7.30 -0.41 15.02
N GLN A 24 -8.27 0.32 14.46
CA GLN A 24 -9.65 0.33 14.96
C GLN A 24 -10.61 -0.57 14.20
N HIS A 25 -10.13 -1.45 13.31
CA HIS A 25 -11.03 -2.30 12.53
C HIS A 25 -11.70 -3.34 13.40
N ARG A 26 -12.95 -3.68 13.08
CA ARG A 26 -13.76 -4.54 13.92
C ARG A 26 -14.44 -5.59 13.06
N MET A 27 -14.17 -6.88 13.31
CA MET A 27 -15.05 -7.93 12.77
C MET A 27 -16.46 -7.77 13.35
N LYS A 28 -17.51 -8.19 12.62
CA LYS A 28 -18.86 -8.32 13.17
C LYS A 28 -18.89 -9.46 14.21
N HIS A 29 -18.35 -9.18 15.37
CA HIS A 29 -18.25 -10.05 16.54
C HIS A 29 -18.56 -9.19 17.76
N PRO A 30 -19.21 -9.70 18.82
CA PRO A 30 -19.60 -8.90 19.99
C PRO A 30 -18.47 -8.05 20.59
N VAL A 31 -17.23 -8.56 20.51
CA VAL A 31 -16.04 -7.90 21.06
C VAL A 31 -15.34 -6.99 20.04
N MET A 32 -15.72 -7.07 18.75
CA MET A 32 -15.31 -6.14 17.71
C MET A 32 -13.77 -5.96 17.62
N TRP A 33 -13.01 -7.05 17.56
CA TRP A 33 -11.53 -6.99 17.45
C TRP A 33 -11.06 -6.70 16.02
N PRO A 34 -9.88 -6.05 15.86
CA PRO A 34 -9.19 -5.94 14.57
C PRO A 34 -8.88 -7.31 13.99
N ASN A 35 -9.00 -7.44 12.68
CA ASN A 35 -8.51 -8.61 11.95
C ASN A 35 -7.09 -8.31 11.45
N PRO A 36 -6.04 -8.74 12.16
CA PRO A 36 -4.67 -8.44 11.79
C PRO A 36 -4.14 -9.38 10.71
N ILE A 37 -4.93 -10.33 10.18
CA ILE A 37 -4.39 -11.41 9.33
C ILE A 37 -3.70 -10.85 8.10
N TYR A 38 -4.35 -9.91 7.38
CA TYR A 38 -3.77 -9.34 6.15
C TYR A 38 -2.56 -8.45 6.44
N LEU A 39 -2.62 -7.64 7.50
CA LEU A 39 -1.51 -6.79 7.92
C LEU A 39 -0.31 -7.60 8.40
N GLY A 40 -0.58 -8.64 9.20
CA GLY A 40 0.43 -9.57 9.72
C GLY A 40 1.03 -10.42 8.61
N ALA A 41 0.24 -10.90 7.65
CA ALA A 41 0.74 -11.61 6.48
C ALA A 41 1.66 -10.73 5.64
N TYR A 42 1.26 -9.47 5.41
CA TYR A 42 2.11 -8.51 4.71
C TYR A 42 3.41 -8.23 5.47
N GLY A 43 3.33 -7.88 6.75
CA GLY A 43 4.50 -7.56 7.59
C GLY A 43 5.45 -8.76 7.75
N GLY A 44 4.90 -9.97 7.94
CA GLY A 44 5.65 -11.21 7.99
C GLY A 44 6.33 -11.54 6.65
N GLY A 45 5.64 -11.33 5.53
CA GLY A 45 6.21 -11.47 4.19
C GLY A 45 7.38 -10.50 3.94
N LEU A 46 7.19 -9.22 4.25
CA LEU A 46 8.25 -8.21 4.13
C LEU A 46 9.48 -8.57 4.99
N LEU A 47 9.26 -8.94 6.26
CA LEU A 47 10.35 -9.36 7.14
C LEU A 47 11.05 -10.60 6.61
N SER A 48 10.29 -11.60 6.14
CA SER A 48 10.83 -12.84 5.57
C SER A 48 11.70 -12.58 4.35
N THR A 49 11.25 -11.69 3.45
CA THR A 49 12.04 -11.24 2.28
C THR A 49 13.31 -10.53 2.72
N LEU A 50 13.24 -9.61 3.68
CA LEU A 50 14.44 -8.88 4.14
C LEU A 50 15.44 -9.81 4.83
N VAL A 51 14.99 -10.73 5.68
CA VAL A 51 15.85 -11.73 6.33
C VAL A 51 16.47 -12.65 5.28
N CYS A 52 15.69 -13.12 4.30
CA CYS A 52 16.21 -13.93 3.20
C CYS A 52 17.27 -13.15 2.41
N TYR A 53 17.02 -11.89 2.07
CA TYR A 53 17.95 -11.03 1.34
C TYR A 53 19.28 -10.81 2.07
N PHE A 54 19.23 -10.47 3.35
CA PHE A 54 20.45 -10.08 4.09
C PHE A 54 21.20 -11.25 4.71
N VAL A 55 20.49 -12.27 5.19
CA VAL A 55 21.06 -13.39 5.95
C VAL A 55 21.09 -14.67 5.12
N GLY A 56 20.01 -14.96 4.39
CA GLY A 56 19.92 -16.21 3.60
C GLY A 56 20.84 -16.18 2.38
N ILE A 57 20.67 -15.17 1.53
CA ILE A 57 21.40 -15.02 0.27
C ILE A 57 22.67 -14.16 0.47
N GLU A 58 22.79 -13.43 1.59
CA GLU A 58 23.89 -12.51 1.88
C GLU A 58 24.17 -11.51 0.73
N ALA A 59 23.11 -11.01 0.09
CA ALA A 59 23.22 -10.22 -1.15
C ALA A 59 24.19 -9.03 -1.05
N HIS A 60 24.28 -8.41 0.14
CA HIS A 60 25.19 -7.30 0.44
C HIS A 60 26.68 -7.61 0.22
N ARG A 61 27.10 -8.89 0.23
CA ARG A 61 28.50 -9.29 -0.02
C ARG A 61 28.81 -9.46 -1.50
N HIS A 62 27.79 -9.73 -2.31
CA HIS A 62 27.92 -10.08 -3.72
C HIS A 62 27.54 -8.92 -4.66
N GLU A 63 26.67 -8.02 -4.21
CA GLU A 63 26.27 -6.85 -4.97
C GLU A 63 27.25 -5.68 -4.83
N PRO A 64 27.35 -4.80 -5.86
CA PRO A 64 28.09 -3.56 -5.74
C PRO A 64 27.60 -2.73 -4.56
N ILE A 65 28.51 -2.05 -3.86
CA ILE A 65 28.20 -1.24 -2.68
C ILE A 65 27.06 -0.23 -2.93
N ILE A 66 27.01 0.36 -4.12
CA ILE A 66 25.97 1.31 -4.52
C ILE A 66 24.58 0.66 -4.51
N VAL A 67 24.45 -0.56 -5.05
CA VAL A 67 23.19 -1.31 -5.08
C VAL A 67 22.75 -1.64 -3.66
N SER A 68 23.68 -2.10 -2.83
CA SER A 68 23.40 -2.39 -1.42
C SER A 68 22.90 -1.13 -0.68
N LEU A 69 23.56 0.02 -0.85
CA LEU A 69 23.15 1.29 -0.24
C LEU A 69 21.74 1.72 -0.71
N ILE A 70 21.42 1.57 -1.99
CA ILE A 70 20.08 1.87 -2.53
C ILE A 70 19.03 0.96 -1.87
N MET A 71 19.32 -0.34 -1.75
CA MET A 71 18.39 -1.31 -1.17
C MET A 71 18.15 -1.05 0.33
N TRP A 72 19.20 -0.78 1.11
CA TRP A 72 19.09 -0.40 2.51
C TRP A 72 18.31 0.90 2.70
N SER A 73 18.59 1.92 1.88
CA SER A 73 17.91 3.21 1.93
C SER A 73 16.43 3.06 1.57
N THR A 74 16.13 2.25 0.55
CA THR A 74 14.76 1.96 0.12
C THR A 74 14.01 1.18 1.19
N ALA A 75 14.64 0.18 1.82
CA ALA A 75 14.04 -0.60 2.91
C ALA A 75 13.72 0.28 4.12
N LEU A 76 14.64 1.16 4.52
CA LEU A 76 14.40 2.12 5.61
C LEU A 76 13.27 3.08 5.27
N CYS A 77 13.29 3.67 4.07
CA CYS A 77 12.23 4.56 3.59
C CYS A 77 10.87 3.85 3.59
N HIS A 78 10.84 2.60 3.12
CA HIS A 78 9.64 1.78 3.07
C HIS A 78 9.06 1.51 4.46
N ILE A 79 9.90 1.17 5.45
CA ILE A 79 9.49 1.01 6.85
C ILE A 79 8.92 2.31 7.43
N ILE A 80 9.55 3.45 7.15
CA ILE A 80 9.07 4.77 7.59
C ILE A 80 7.69 5.10 6.99
N ILE A 81 7.52 4.86 5.69
CA ILE A 81 6.25 5.10 4.99
C ILE A 81 5.17 4.17 5.52
N PHE A 82 5.49 2.88 5.71
CA PHE A 82 4.58 1.91 6.30
C PHE A 82 4.12 2.36 7.70
N TYR A 83 5.05 2.79 8.56
CA TYR A 83 4.72 3.33 9.87
C TYR A 83 3.79 4.55 9.79
N LYS A 84 4.05 5.49 8.88
CA LYS A 84 3.19 6.66 8.64
C LYS A 84 1.80 6.26 8.14
N LEU A 85 1.69 5.26 7.28
CA LEU A 85 0.41 4.77 6.75
C LEU A 85 -0.46 4.16 7.84
N VAL A 86 0.13 3.32 8.69
CA VAL A 86 -0.62 2.55 9.69
C VAL A 86 -0.92 3.34 10.98
N THR A 87 -0.15 4.39 11.27
CA THR A 87 -0.33 5.22 12.46
C THR A 87 -0.84 6.64 12.19
N GLY A 88 -0.71 7.14 10.97
CA GLY A 88 -1.10 8.48 10.60
C GLY A 88 -2.61 8.63 10.39
N ASP A 89 -3.10 9.86 10.54
CA ASP A 89 -4.49 10.19 10.24
C ASP A 89 -4.73 10.14 8.73
N PRO A 90 -5.58 9.23 8.22
CA PRO A 90 -5.87 9.13 6.79
C PRO A 90 -6.65 10.34 6.25
N GLY A 91 -7.24 11.14 7.13
CA GLY A 91 -8.15 12.23 6.81
C GLY A 91 -9.53 12.02 7.43
N VAL A 92 -9.58 11.66 8.71
CA VAL A 92 -10.84 11.50 9.46
C VAL A 92 -11.59 12.82 9.51
N VAL A 93 -12.86 12.78 9.13
CA VAL A 93 -13.78 13.91 9.25
C VAL A 93 -14.22 14.01 10.70
N ARG A 94 -13.83 15.10 11.36
CA ARG A 94 -14.31 15.45 12.70
C ARG A 94 -15.53 16.34 12.57
N ALA A 95 -16.46 16.24 13.54
CA ALA A 95 -17.75 16.90 13.45
C ALA A 95 -17.62 18.43 13.27
N GLU A 96 -18.14 18.94 12.15
CA GLU A 96 -18.45 20.36 11.96
C GLU A 96 -19.95 20.54 12.17
N GLY A 97 -20.34 20.64 13.45
CA GLY A 97 -21.65 21.07 13.89
C GLY A 97 -22.87 20.25 13.43
N PRO A 98 -24.08 20.66 13.86
CA PRO A 98 -25.33 19.97 13.56
C PRO A 98 -25.77 20.15 12.10
N LEU A 99 -26.81 19.40 11.69
CA LEU A 99 -27.46 19.46 10.37
C LEU A 99 -27.74 20.91 9.87
N GLN A 100 -27.94 21.85 10.78
CA GLN A 100 -28.14 23.27 10.47
C GLN A 100 -26.96 23.89 9.69
N GLU A 101 -25.74 23.43 9.94
CA GLU A 101 -24.53 23.91 9.28
C GLU A 101 -24.35 23.29 7.89
N VAL A 102 -24.87 22.08 7.67
CA VAL A 102 -25.03 21.49 6.33
C VAL A 102 -25.98 22.34 5.49
N LEU A 103 -27.15 22.68 6.04
CA LEU A 103 -28.16 23.49 5.36
C LEU A 103 -27.67 24.91 5.06
N ARG A 104 -26.90 25.52 5.98
CA ARG A 104 -26.27 26.83 5.74
C ARG A 104 -25.25 26.76 4.59
N GLY A 105 -24.44 25.70 4.55
CA GLY A 105 -23.52 25.44 3.44
C GLY A 105 -24.24 25.33 2.09
N VAL A 106 -25.38 24.65 2.04
CA VAL A 106 -26.20 24.56 0.82
C VAL A 106 -26.66 25.95 0.35
N GLY A 107 -27.05 26.84 1.28
CA GLY A 107 -27.39 28.24 0.97
C GLY A 107 -26.22 29.09 0.47
N GLU A 108 -24.99 28.74 0.85
CA GLU A 108 -23.74 29.37 0.39
C GLU A 108 -23.15 28.69 -0.87
N GLY A 109 -23.84 27.71 -1.47
CA GLY A 109 -23.38 26.97 -2.65
C GLY A 109 -22.35 25.86 -2.35
N VAL A 110 -22.13 25.54 -1.07
CA VAL A 110 -21.25 24.46 -0.59
C VAL A 110 -22.10 23.22 -0.27
N VAL A 111 -22.12 22.24 -1.17
CA VAL A 111 -22.87 20.99 -0.96
C VAL A 111 -22.16 20.10 0.07
N ARG A 112 -22.52 20.22 1.35
CA ARG A 112 -22.10 19.31 2.42
C ARG A 112 -23.04 18.09 2.44
N GLY A 113 -22.49 16.88 2.55
CA GLY A 113 -23.28 15.66 2.76
C GLY A 113 -23.55 15.44 4.25
N TYR A 114 -24.54 14.62 4.61
CA TYR A 114 -24.77 14.20 6.00
C TYR A 114 -24.54 12.69 6.14
N CYS A 115 -23.79 12.28 7.16
CA CYS A 115 -23.62 10.87 7.50
C CYS A 115 -24.57 10.49 8.63
N SER A 116 -25.50 9.57 8.39
CA SER A 116 -26.45 9.08 9.40
C SER A 116 -25.77 8.24 10.50
N GLU A 117 -24.73 7.48 10.16
CA GLU A 117 -24.00 6.61 11.10
C GLU A 117 -23.15 7.43 12.07
N CYS A 118 -22.42 8.43 11.56
CA CYS A 118 -21.57 9.31 12.39
C CYS A 118 -22.32 10.55 12.91
N GLN A 119 -23.57 10.76 12.47
CA GLN A 119 -24.42 11.91 12.81
C GLN A 119 -23.73 13.28 12.64
N LEU A 120 -22.96 13.44 11.55
CA LEU A 120 -22.18 14.64 11.30
C LEU A 120 -22.34 15.18 9.87
N ALA A 121 -22.14 16.49 9.75
CA ALA A 121 -21.91 17.17 8.49
C ALA A 121 -20.58 16.70 7.89
N SER A 122 -20.63 16.08 6.72
CA SER A 122 -19.46 15.60 6.01
C SER A 122 -19.12 16.54 4.85
N PRO A 123 -17.85 16.97 4.70
CA PRO A 123 -17.42 17.72 3.53
C PRO A 123 -17.70 16.95 2.22
N PRO A 124 -17.78 17.64 1.06
CA PRO A 124 -17.89 16.99 -0.24
C PRO A 124 -16.89 15.84 -0.40
N PHE A 125 -17.32 14.77 -1.06
CA PHE A 125 -16.49 13.57 -1.35
C PHE A 125 -16.01 12.80 -0.11
N SER A 126 -16.62 13.03 1.05
CA SER A 126 -16.39 12.23 2.24
C SER A 126 -17.25 10.98 2.22
N HIS A 127 -16.72 9.87 2.72
CA HIS A 127 -17.46 8.60 2.79
C HIS A 127 -17.25 7.91 4.13
N HIS A 128 -18.32 7.31 4.66
CA HIS A 128 -18.28 6.48 5.86
C HIS A 128 -17.69 5.11 5.54
N CYS A 129 -16.62 4.74 6.22
CA CYS A 129 -16.08 3.38 6.17
C CYS A 129 -16.70 2.54 7.28
N ARG A 130 -17.49 1.52 6.92
CA ARG A 130 -18.11 0.60 7.90
C ARG A 130 -17.09 -0.22 8.70
N LEU A 131 -15.87 -0.38 8.20
CA LEU A 131 -14.80 -1.11 8.88
C LEU A 131 -14.12 -0.25 9.95
N CYS A 132 -13.86 1.03 9.62
CA CYS A 132 -13.31 2.01 10.56
C CYS A 132 -14.39 2.57 11.52
N VAL A 133 -15.66 2.54 11.11
CA VAL A 133 -16.80 3.20 11.77
C VAL A 133 -16.63 4.73 11.83
N GLU A 134 -15.97 5.29 10.82
CA GLU A 134 -15.65 6.72 10.74
C GLU A 134 -15.80 7.23 9.30
N CYS A 135 -16.02 8.55 9.16
CA CYS A 135 -16.00 9.23 7.87
C CYS A 135 -14.58 9.68 7.52
N HIS A 136 -14.17 9.45 6.26
CA HIS A 136 -12.88 9.93 5.75
C HIS A 136 -13.08 10.88 4.55
N HIS A 137 -12.33 11.98 4.53
CA HIS A 137 -12.36 12.96 3.46
C HIS A 137 -11.65 12.43 2.20
N GLN A 138 -12.32 12.52 1.04
CA GLN A 138 -11.83 12.00 -0.24
C GLN A 138 -11.37 10.53 -0.13
N MET A 139 -12.17 9.71 0.53
CA MET A 139 -11.88 8.30 0.73
C MET A 139 -11.63 7.61 -0.62
N ASP A 140 -10.50 6.92 -0.74
CA ASP A 140 -10.17 6.07 -1.88
C ASP A 140 -10.71 4.67 -1.67
N HIS A 141 -10.21 3.98 -0.65
CA HIS A 141 -10.66 2.67 -0.24
C HIS A 141 -10.24 2.37 1.20
N HIS A 142 -10.77 1.29 1.75
CA HIS A 142 -10.22 0.70 2.96
C HIS A 142 -9.23 -0.39 2.55
N CYS A 143 -7.95 -0.26 2.93
CA CYS A 143 -6.92 -1.23 2.58
C CYS A 143 -6.82 -2.30 3.66
N LEU A 144 -7.19 -3.54 3.35
CA LEU A 144 -7.10 -4.66 4.30
C LEU A 144 -5.64 -4.99 4.68
N PHE A 145 -4.70 -4.85 3.74
CA PHE A 145 -3.28 -5.16 3.96
C PHE A 145 -2.55 -4.15 4.85
N LEU A 146 -3.03 -2.90 4.87
CA LEU A 146 -2.52 -1.87 5.78
C LEU A 146 -3.45 -1.68 6.98
N ASN A 147 -4.61 -2.33 6.94
CA ASN A 147 -5.68 -2.28 7.92
C ASN A 147 -5.93 -0.81 8.33
N THR A 148 -6.07 0.06 7.32
CA THR A 148 -6.33 1.49 7.45
C THR A 148 -7.02 2.01 6.21
N CYS A 149 -7.76 3.11 6.35
CA CYS A 149 -8.34 3.78 5.19
C CYS A 149 -7.28 4.55 4.42
N ILE A 150 -7.37 4.49 3.09
CA ILE A 150 -6.59 5.34 2.19
C ILE A 150 -7.49 6.49 1.77
N ALA A 151 -7.11 7.70 2.15
CA ALA A 151 -7.89 8.93 1.97
C ALA A 151 -6.95 10.12 1.74
N ALA A 152 -7.47 11.35 1.79
CA ALA A 152 -6.75 12.55 1.34
C ALA A 152 -5.32 12.69 1.87
N ASN A 153 -5.11 12.43 3.17
CA ASN A 153 -3.85 12.74 3.85
C ASN A 153 -2.77 11.66 3.67
N ASN A 154 -3.16 10.42 3.40
CA ASN A 154 -2.24 9.29 3.30
C ASN A 154 -2.21 8.63 1.91
N HIS A 155 -3.01 9.08 0.95
CA HIS A 155 -3.02 8.50 -0.40
C HIS A 155 -1.67 8.62 -1.12
N TRP A 156 -0.97 9.74 -0.95
CA TRP A 156 0.39 9.88 -1.49
C TRP A 156 1.34 8.84 -0.90
N HIS A 157 1.33 8.67 0.42
CA HIS A 157 2.13 7.67 1.12
C HIS A 157 1.82 6.26 0.60
N PHE A 158 0.55 5.95 0.31
CA PHE A 158 0.14 4.66 -0.24
C PHE A 158 0.74 4.36 -1.62
N VAL A 159 0.78 5.35 -2.51
CA VAL A 159 1.38 5.16 -3.85
C VAL A 159 2.89 4.97 -3.76
N ILE A 160 3.59 5.77 -2.94
CA ILE A 160 5.03 5.61 -2.74
C ILE A 160 5.35 4.28 -2.02
N PHE A 161 4.47 3.84 -1.12
CA PHE A 161 4.56 2.53 -0.49
C PHE A 161 4.50 1.38 -1.51
N ILE A 162 3.57 1.42 -2.48
CA ILE A 162 3.53 0.41 -3.56
C ILE A 162 4.81 0.46 -4.40
N MET A 163 5.25 1.65 -4.81
CA MET A 163 6.46 1.80 -5.63
C MET A 163 7.72 1.30 -4.92
N SER A 164 7.91 1.68 -3.65
CA SER A 164 9.05 1.20 -2.84
C SER A 164 9.00 -0.30 -2.59
N ASN A 165 7.81 -0.88 -2.36
CA ASN A 165 7.64 -2.32 -2.25
C ASN A 165 8.07 -3.02 -3.56
N MET A 166 7.69 -2.47 -4.72
CA MET A 166 8.11 -3.01 -6.02
C MET A 166 9.62 -2.97 -6.21
N VAL A 167 10.29 -1.87 -5.85
CA VAL A 167 11.76 -1.76 -5.93
C VAL A 167 12.42 -2.84 -5.05
N LEU A 168 11.93 -3.03 -3.82
CA LEU A 168 12.45 -4.06 -2.92
C LEU A 168 12.25 -5.48 -3.48
N MET A 169 11.06 -5.79 -4.02
CA MET A 169 10.77 -7.10 -4.62
C MET A 169 11.63 -7.36 -5.86
N VAL A 170 11.82 -6.36 -6.72
CA VAL A 170 12.70 -6.48 -7.90
C VAL A 170 14.15 -6.69 -7.46
N GLY A 171 14.65 -5.91 -6.51
CA GLY A 171 16.00 -6.07 -5.98
C GLY A 171 16.23 -7.42 -5.30
N PHE A 172 15.21 -7.97 -4.62
CA PHE A 172 15.27 -9.33 -4.07
C PHE A 172 15.36 -10.38 -5.17
N LEU A 173 14.45 -10.35 -6.16
CA LEU A 173 14.41 -11.33 -7.24
C LEU A 173 15.69 -11.33 -8.07
N GLU A 174 16.26 -10.15 -8.29
CA GLU A 174 17.48 -9.96 -9.05
C GLU A 174 18.71 -10.50 -8.32
N ALA A 175 18.85 -10.21 -7.02
CA ALA A 175 19.92 -10.76 -6.19
C ALA A 175 19.78 -12.28 -6.04
N ALA A 176 18.56 -12.79 -5.85
CA ALA A 176 18.28 -14.21 -5.78
C ALA A 176 18.69 -14.91 -7.09
N TYR A 177 18.31 -14.36 -8.24
CA TYR A 177 18.70 -14.87 -9.56
C TYR A 177 20.23 -14.94 -9.71
N ARG A 178 20.96 -13.86 -9.43
CA ARG A 178 22.42 -13.82 -9.58
C ARG A 178 23.17 -14.83 -8.72
N ILE A 179 22.71 -15.04 -7.49
CA ILE A 179 23.43 -15.84 -6.51
C ILE A 179 23.10 -17.33 -6.67
N THR A 180 21.88 -17.65 -7.10
CA THR A 180 21.40 -19.03 -7.20
C THR A 180 21.50 -19.62 -8.61
N ILE A 181 21.89 -18.84 -9.63
CA ILE A 181 22.27 -19.42 -10.92
C ILE A 181 23.55 -20.25 -10.76
N PRO A 182 23.52 -21.55 -11.10
CA PRO A 182 24.73 -22.35 -11.16
C PRO A 182 25.65 -21.78 -12.26
N LYS A 183 26.79 -21.21 -11.85
CA LYS A 183 27.81 -20.63 -12.75
C LYS A 183 28.42 -21.63 -13.74
N ALA A 184 28.14 -22.93 -13.56
CA ALA A 184 28.71 -24.03 -14.33
C ALA A 184 27.70 -24.78 -15.23
N ALA A 185 26.42 -24.37 -15.27
CA ALA A 185 25.44 -25.03 -16.15
C ALA A 185 25.72 -24.69 -17.63
N GLN A 186 26.34 -25.63 -18.34
CA GLN A 186 26.49 -25.61 -19.79
C GLN A 186 25.34 -26.40 -20.40
N GLY A 187 24.52 -25.77 -21.24
CA GLY A 187 23.33 -26.38 -21.85
C GLY A 187 22.45 -25.33 -22.51
N ASP A 188 21.30 -25.76 -23.04
CA ASP A 188 20.28 -24.81 -23.51
C ASP A 188 19.58 -24.11 -22.32
N TRP A 189 18.66 -23.20 -22.63
CA TRP A 189 17.95 -22.43 -21.60
C TRP A 189 17.04 -23.30 -20.71
N VAL A 190 16.62 -24.48 -21.18
CA VAL A 190 15.78 -25.42 -20.41
C VAL A 190 16.65 -26.15 -19.39
N ASP A 191 17.81 -26.65 -19.81
CA ASP A 191 18.76 -27.32 -18.92
C ASP A 191 19.25 -26.39 -17.81
N MET A 192 19.55 -25.13 -18.16
CA MET A 192 19.93 -24.11 -17.18
C MET A 192 18.81 -23.82 -16.17
N LEU A 193 17.55 -23.74 -16.64
CA LEU A 193 16.39 -23.53 -15.77
C LEU A 193 16.15 -24.71 -14.84
N LEU A 194 16.20 -25.95 -15.35
CA LEU A 194 16.00 -27.16 -14.55
C LEU A 194 17.10 -27.33 -13.50
N ALA A 195 18.36 -27.07 -13.84
CA ALA A 195 19.47 -27.12 -12.90
C ALA A 195 19.31 -26.09 -11.76
N HIS A 196 18.87 -24.87 -12.10
CA HIS A 196 18.58 -23.84 -11.11
C HIS A 196 17.42 -24.21 -10.17
N LEU A 197 16.32 -24.73 -10.73
CA LEU A 197 15.18 -25.18 -9.93
C LEU A 197 15.56 -26.35 -9.01
N TRP A 198 16.35 -27.31 -9.50
CA TRP A 198 16.83 -28.43 -8.69
C TRP A 198 17.69 -27.94 -7.52
N TYR A 199 18.67 -27.06 -7.79
CA TYR A 199 19.51 -26.46 -6.75
C TYR A 199 18.69 -25.74 -5.68
N LEU A 200 17.71 -24.94 -6.11
CA LEU A 200 16.82 -24.22 -5.20
C LEU A 200 15.93 -25.15 -4.38
N MET A 201 15.46 -26.27 -4.94
CA MET A 201 14.65 -27.24 -4.22
C MET A 201 15.45 -28.05 -3.20
N ASP A 202 16.69 -28.42 -3.51
CA ASP A 202 17.53 -29.29 -2.69
C ASP A 202 18.23 -28.52 -1.56
N GLU A 203 18.84 -27.38 -1.90
CA GLU A 203 19.72 -26.64 -0.98
C GLU A 203 19.03 -25.44 -0.31
N ASN A 204 18.06 -24.81 -0.99
CA ASN A 204 17.56 -23.48 -0.58
C ASN A 204 16.04 -23.32 -0.76
N MET A 205 15.26 -24.29 -0.27
CA MET A 205 13.79 -24.31 -0.40
C MET A 205 13.12 -23.02 0.12
N TRP A 206 13.67 -22.39 1.16
CA TRP A 206 13.19 -21.11 1.68
C TRP A 206 13.34 -19.98 0.66
N THR A 207 14.49 -19.89 -0.02
CA THR A 207 14.73 -18.90 -1.07
C THR A 207 13.81 -19.13 -2.26
N LEU A 208 13.56 -20.39 -2.64
CA LEU A 208 12.58 -20.73 -3.68
C LEU A 208 11.17 -20.23 -3.32
N LEU A 209 10.72 -20.50 -2.09
CA LEU A 209 9.42 -20.01 -1.61
C LEU A 209 9.36 -18.49 -1.66
N MET A 210 10.41 -17.80 -1.23
CA MET A 210 10.47 -16.33 -1.27
C MET A 210 10.50 -15.80 -2.71
N ILE A 211 11.17 -16.46 -3.66
CA ILE A 211 11.12 -16.09 -5.10
C ILE A 211 9.67 -16.16 -5.61
N ILE A 212 8.97 -17.26 -5.32
CA ILE A 212 7.57 -17.44 -5.75
C ILE A 212 6.67 -16.37 -5.12
N CYS A 213 6.79 -16.15 -3.80
CA CYS A 213 5.99 -15.16 -3.09
C CYS A 213 6.25 -13.72 -3.56
N ASN A 214 7.51 -13.33 -3.74
CA ASN A 214 7.86 -11.98 -4.23
C ASN A 214 7.49 -11.80 -5.70
N GLY A 215 7.61 -12.83 -6.54
CA GLY A 215 7.18 -12.81 -7.94
C GLY A 215 5.66 -12.62 -8.07
N ALA A 216 4.86 -13.41 -7.35
CA ALA A 216 3.41 -13.26 -7.33
C ALA A 216 2.99 -11.89 -6.76
N SER A 217 3.65 -11.43 -5.70
CA SER A 217 3.39 -10.12 -5.08
C SER A 217 3.76 -8.96 -6.01
N LEU A 218 4.80 -9.10 -6.82
CA LEU A 218 5.20 -8.09 -7.81
C LEU A 218 4.15 -7.95 -8.92
N ILE A 219 3.62 -9.07 -9.44
CA ILE A 219 2.52 -9.05 -10.42
C ILE A 219 1.30 -8.35 -9.84
N TRP A 220 0.94 -8.67 -8.59
CA TRP A 220 -0.14 -8.00 -7.89
C TRP A 220 0.11 -6.50 -7.71
N ALA A 221 1.32 -6.10 -7.31
CA ALA A 221 1.69 -4.71 -7.09
C ALA A 221 1.67 -3.89 -8.40
N ILE A 222 2.08 -4.46 -9.53
CA ILE A 222 1.98 -3.83 -10.85
C ILE A 222 0.51 -3.55 -11.19
N ASN A 223 -0.38 -4.53 -10.99
CA ASN A 223 -1.81 -4.35 -11.22
C ASN A 223 -2.42 -3.28 -10.31
N LEU A 224 -2.04 -3.29 -9.03
CA LEU A 224 -2.48 -2.29 -8.07
C LEU A 224 -2.01 -0.88 -8.44
N LEU A 225 -0.73 -0.72 -8.81
CA LEU A 225 -0.17 0.56 -9.23
C LEU A 225 -0.82 1.07 -10.53
N ASN A 226 -1.08 0.18 -11.49
CA ASN A 226 -1.82 0.54 -12.70
C ASN A 226 -3.24 1.01 -12.37
N ASN A 227 -3.95 0.33 -11.47
CA ASN A 227 -5.27 0.77 -11.02
C ASN A 227 -5.23 2.17 -10.39
N GLN A 228 -4.25 2.42 -9.52
CA GLN A 228 -4.05 3.74 -8.91
C GLN A 228 -3.69 4.80 -9.96
N PHE A 229 -2.85 4.47 -10.95
CA PHE A 229 -2.55 5.34 -12.09
C PHE A 229 -3.81 5.71 -12.87
N GLN A 230 -4.69 4.75 -13.15
CA GLN A 230 -5.95 5.03 -13.85
C GLN A 230 -6.87 5.92 -13.02
N VAL A 231 -6.98 5.69 -11.70
CA VAL A 231 -7.86 6.45 -10.79
C VAL A 231 -7.37 7.89 -10.61
N ILE A 232 -6.09 8.05 -10.23
CA ILE A 232 -5.44 9.34 -10.03
C ILE A 232 -5.34 10.11 -11.35
N GLY A 233 -4.99 9.42 -12.44
CA GLY A 233 -4.91 10.00 -13.77
C GLY A 233 -6.26 10.55 -14.25
N SER A 234 -7.37 9.94 -13.82
CA SER A 234 -8.72 10.44 -14.05
C SER A 234 -9.20 11.47 -13.02
N GLN A 235 -8.34 11.89 -12.08
CA GLN A 235 -8.69 12.78 -10.97
C GLN A 235 -9.86 12.29 -10.11
N GLN A 236 -10.05 10.96 -10.03
CA GLN A 236 -11.10 10.33 -9.23
C GLN A 236 -10.49 9.61 -8.02
N THR A 237 -11.36 9.09 -7.14
CA THR A 237 -11.01 8.07 -6.15
C THR A 237 -11.56 6.71 -6.57
N THR A 238 -10.99 5.62 -6.06
CA THR A 238 -11.44 4.25 -6.37
C THR A 238 -12.92 4.07 -6.01
N LEU A 239 -13.32 4.54 -4.83
CA LEU A 239 -14.71 4.52 -4.38
C LEU A 239 -15.63 5.38 -5.26
N CYS A 240 -15.19 6.56 -5.67
CA CYS A 240 -15.94 7.44 -6.58
C CYS A 240 -16.19 6.74 -7.93
N ARG A 241 -15.15 6.11 -8.52
CA ARG A 241 -15.29 5.33 -9.75
C ARG A 241 -16.25 4.16 -9.60
N LEU A 242 -16.23 3.46 -8.47
CA LEU A 242 -17.15 2.34 -8.21
C LEU A 242 -18.61 2.79 -8.08
N LYS A 243 -18.86 3.96 -7.46
CA LYS A 243 -20.23 4.46 -7.23
C LYS A 243 -20.81 5.21 -8.43
N LEU A 244 -20.00 6.04 -9.07
CA LEU A 244 -20.44 6.99 -10.11
C LEU A 244 -20.02 6.56 -11.52
N GLY A 245 -19.19 5.52 -11.64
CA GLY A 245 -18.67 5.05 -12.92
C GLY A 245 -17.52 5.92 -13.47
N ASN A 246 -17.31 5.82 -14.78
CA ASN A 246 -16.28 6.58 -15.48
C ASN A 246 -16.68 8.06 -15.65
N PRO A 247 -15.71 8.98 -15.69
CA PRO A 247 -16.02 10.38 -15.96
C PRO A 247 -16.63 10.53 -17.37
N LEU A 248 -17.55 11.50 -17.52
CA LEU A 248 -18.22 11.80 -18.79
C LEU A 248 -17.21 12.10 -19.90
N THR A 249 -16.19 12.90 -19.58
CA THR A 249 -15.03 13.16 -20.43
C THR A 249 -13.86 12.30 -19.96
N LYS A 250 -13.47 11.32 -20.79
CA LYS A 250 -12.30 10.47 -20.48
C LYS A 250 -11.02 11.24 -20.77
N PRO A 251 -10.10 11.39 -19.80
CA PRO A 251 -8.82 12.04 -20.06
C PRO A 251 -7.97 11.17 -20.98
N THR A 252 -7.26 11.83 -21.88
CA THR A 252 -6.25 11.24 -22.74
C THR A 252 -5.10 10.64 -21.91
N HIS A 253 -4.33 9.73 -22.52
CA HIS A 253 -3.17 9.13 -21.84
C HIS A 253 -2.17 10.19 -21.35
N ARG A 254 -1.91 11.22 -22.16
CA ARG A 254 -1.01 12.33 -21.80
C ARG A 254 -1.52 13.11 -20.59
N GLU A 255 -2.82 13.35 -20.49
CA GLU A 255 -3.43 14.01 -19.34
C GLU A 255 -3.35 13.14 -18.09
N LYS A 256 -3.58 11.83 -18.22
CA LYS A 256 -3.42 10.89 -17.09
C LYS A 256 -2.00 10.91 -16.55
N VAL A 257 -0.99 10.87 -17.43
CA VAL A 257 0.43 10.97 -17.03
C VAL A 257 0.70 12.30 -16.34
N LYS A 258 0.20 13.43 -16.88
CA LYS A 258 0.36 14.76 -16.27
C LYS A 258 -0.28 14.83 -14.88
N ASN A 259 -1.49 14.30 -14.72
CA ASN A 259 -2.22 14.27 -13.46
C ASN A 259 -1.52 13.40 -12.42
N PHE A 260 -1.05 12.21 -12.83
CA PHE A 260 -0.32 11.31 -11.96
C PHE A 260 1.03 11.91 -11.52
N TRP A 261 1.77 12.54 -12.43
CA TRP A 261 3.01 13.25 -12.10
C TRP A 261 2.74 14.42 -11.14
N SER A 262 1.71 15.22 -11.39
CA SER A 262 1.30 16.29 -10.49
C SER A 262 0.95 15.76 -9.10
N PHE A 263 0.29 14.61 -9.02
CA PHE A 263 -0.01 13.95 -7.75
C PHE A 263 1.26 13.50 -7.01
N LEU A 264 2.25 12.96 -7.71
CA LEU A 264 3.52 12.54 -7.08
C LEU A 264 4.31 13.74 -6.54
N VAL A 265 4.31 14.87 -7.25
CA VAL A 265 5.09 16.07 -6.85
C VAL A 265 4.38 16.90 -5.79
N ARG A 266 3.05 17.08 -5.91
CA ARG A 266 2.28 18.02 -5.08
C ARG A 266 1.30 17.35 -4.12
N GLY A 267 1.18 16.03 -4.14
CA GLY A 267 0.12 15.32 -3.44
C GLY A 267 -1.24 15.48 -4.12
N ARG A 268 -2.30 15.08 -3.40
CA ARG A 268 -3.67 15.18 -3.92
C ARG A 268 -4.15 16.63 -3.90
N VAL A 269 -4.60 17.14 -5.04
CA VAL A 269 -5.25 18.46 -5.14
C VAL A 269 -6.67 18.35 -4.57
N PRO A 270 -7.13 19.28 -3.72
CA PRO A 270 -8.49 19.27 -3.19
C PRO A 270 -9.55 19.22 -4.30
N LEU A 271 -10.49 18.28 -4.22
CA LEU A 271 -11.60 18.15 -5.17
C LEU A 271 -12.52 19.40 -5.20
N SER A 272 -12.40 20.32 -4.24
CA SER A 272 -13.09 21.62 -4.24
C SER A 272 -12.72 22.52 -5.43
N SER A 273 -11.56 22.29 -6.08
CA SER A 273 -11.19 22.97 -7.32
C SER A 273 -11.74 22.28 -8.59
N GLN A 274 -12.50 21.20 -8.45
CA GLN A 274 -13.03 20.38 -9.55
C GLN A 274 -14.55 20.53 -9.71
N THR A 275 -15.08 21.72 -9.44
CA THR A 275 -16.50 22.09 -9.59
C THR A 275 -17.09 21.79 -10.96
N HIS A 276 -16.26 21.63 -11.99
CA HIS A 276 -16.68 21.35 -13.37
C HIS A 276 -17.18 19.92 -13.63
N TYR A 277 -16.94 18.93 -12.74
CA TYR A 277 -17.29 17.54 -13.03
C TYR A 277 -18.70 17.12 -12.59
N PHE A 278 -19.35 17.84 -11.68
CA PHE A 278 -20.61 17.39 -11.07
C PHE A 278 -21.63 18.51 -10.84
N SER A 279 -21.83 19.38 -11.83
CA SER A 279 -22.95 20.33 -11.86
C SER A 279 -24.33 19.68 -12.10
N GLN A 280 -24.46 18.36 -11.95
CA GLN A 280 -25.70 17.60 -12.17
C GLN A 280 -25.88 16.46 -11.14
N VAL A 281 -25.77 16.79 -9.86
CA VAL A 281 -26.45 16.04 -8.79
C VAL A 281 -27.38 16.99 -8.08
#